data_AF-A0A8T0CMP9-F1
#
_entry.id   AF-A0A8T0CMP9-F1
#
_cell.length_a   1.000
_cell.length_b   1.000
_cell.length_c   1.000
_cell.angle_alpha   90.00
_cell.angle_beta   90.00
_cell.angle_gamma   90.00
#
_symmetry.space_group_name_H-M   'P 1'
#
loop_
_entity.id
_entity.type
_entity.pdbx_description
1 polymer ?
#
loop_
_entity_poly.entity_id
_entity_poly.type
_entity_poly.pdbx_seq_one_letter_code
_entity_poly.pdbx_strand_id
1 'polypeptide(L)'
;VQSVALVRDQDRIEVTGDIDAVNLATLLRKKVGFAEIVQVSKADEKEKKESESKNKAAQPIMWPYISGVPHREIPYVMDPYPSYSEPPCSIM
;
A
#
# COMPACT_ATOMS: atom_id res chain seq x y z
N VAL A 1 5.70 22.49 0.99
CA VAL A 1 6.59 21.58 1.76
C VAL A 1 7.69 22.42 2.39
N GLN A 2 7.91 22.30 3.69
CA GLN A 2 8.89 23.10 4.44
C GLN A 2 10.12 22.28 4.83
N SER A 3 9.94 21.04 5.28
CA SER A 3 11.04 20.11 5.50
C SER A 3 10.63 18.67 5.22
N VAL A 4 11.59 17.87 4.77
CA VAL A 4 11.46 16.42 4.55
C VAL A 4 12.66 15.75 5.20
N ALA A 5 12.42 14.77 6.06
CA ALA A 5 13.46 14.00 6.72
C ALA A 5 13.16 12.50 6.58
N LEU A 6 14.21 11.71 6.38
CA LEU A 6 14.15 10.25 6.45
C LEU A 6 14.57 9.82 7.86
N VAL A 7 13.69 9.12 8.58
CA VAL A 7 13.86 8.81 10.00
C VAL A 7 13.86 7.30 10.22
N ARG A 8 14.93 6.77 10.86
CA ARG A 8 15.26 5.34 11.08
C ARG A 8 15.38 4.51 9.80
N ASP A 9 16.38 3.63 9.72
CA ASP A 9 16.57 2.51 8.76
C ASP A 9 16.00 2.69 7.33
N GLN A 10 15.85 3.94 6.87
CA GLN A 10 15.35 4.42 5.59
C GLN A 10 13.85 4.21 5.28
N ASP A 11 13.04 3.70 6.21
CA ASP A 11 11.66 3.31 5.91
C ASP A 11 10.58 4.36 6.26
N ARG A 12 10.91 5.42 7.00
CA ARG A 12 9.94 6.47 7.37
C ARG A 12 10.32 7.83 6.83
N ILE A 13 9.32 8.52 6.28
CA ILE A 13 9.43 9.88 5.76
C ILE A 13 8.62 10.79 6.66
N GLU A 14 9.30 11.72 7.35
CA GLU A 14 8.67 12.81 8.08
C GLU A 14 8.62 14.05 7.19
N VAL A 15 7.43 14.61 7.02
CA VAL A 15 7.22 15.78 6.17
C VAL A 15 6.53 16.86 6.98
N THR A 16 7.10 18.07 7.00
CA THR A 16 6.53 19.25 7.66
C THR A 16 6.14 20.29 6.62
N GLY A 17 4.94 20.87 6.76
CA GLY A 17 4.43 21.97 5.94
C GLY A 17 2.92 21.86 5.72
N ASP A 18 2.36 22.85 5.03
CA ASP A 18 0.96 22.81 4.57
C ASP A 18 0.82 21.84 3.39
N ILE A 19 0.36 20.62 3.67
CA ILE A 19 0.32 19.51 2.72
C ILE A 19 -0.89 18.62 3.02
N ASP A 20 -1.57 18.20 1.96
CA ASP A 20 -2.57 17.14 2.04
C ASP A 20 -1.87 15.77 2.15
N ALA A 21 -1.98 15.14 3.32
CA ALA A 21 -1.39 13.84 3.60
C ALA A 21 -1.92 12.73 2.67
N VAL A 22 -3.18 12.81 2.22
CA VAL A 22 -3.78 11.78 1.35
C VAL A 22 -3.21 11.88 -0.05
N ASN A 23 -3.12 13.10 -0.59
CA ASN A 23 -2.54 13.35 -1.89
C ASN A 23 -1.04 12.98 -1.91
N LEU A 24 -0.30 13.33 -0.85
CA LEU A 24 1.10 12.94 -0.70
C LEU A 24 1.27 11.41 -0.71
N ALA A 25 0.47 10.69 0.07
CA ALA A 25 0.54 9.22 0.12
C ALA A 25 0.18 8.57 -1.21
N THR A 26 -0.81 9.12 -1.93
CA THR A 26 -1.17 8.61 -3.27
C THR A 26 -0.08 8.87 -4.31
N LEU A 27 0.61 10.01 -4.24
CA LEU A 27 1.76 10.29 -5.11
C LEU A 27 2.93 9.33 -4.82
N LEU A 28 3.23 9.07 -3.54
CA LEU A 28 4.26 8.12 -3.14
C LEU A 28 3.94 6.69 -3.64
N ARG A 29 2.69 6.25 -3.47
CA ARG A 29 2.18 4.97 -4.00
C ARG A 29 2.34 4.82 -5.50
N LYS A 30 2.24 5.92 -6.24
CA LYS A 30 2.35 5.91 -7.71
C LYS A 30 3.77 6.03 -8.22
N LYS A 31 4.64 6.76 -7.52
CA LYS A 31 5.95 7.18 -8.05
C LYS A 31 7.15 6.54 -7.35
N VAL A 32 6.99 6.09 -6.11
CA VAL A 32 8.08 5.49 -5.31
C VAL A 32 7.80 4.01 -5.07
N GLY A 33 6.61 3.69 -4.57
CA GLY A 33 6.26 2.32 -4.19
C GLY A 33 5.25 2.31 -3.05
N PHE A 34 5.10 1.17 -2.38
CA PHE A 34 4.17 1.05 -1.27
C PHE A 34 4.46 2.08 -0.16
N ALA A 35 3.43 2.81 0.27
CA ALA A 35 3.54 3.82 1.31
C ALA A 35 2.28 3.84 2.19
N GLU A 36 2.46 4.02 3.50
CA GLU A 36 1.41 4.07 4.49
C GLU A 36 1.53 5.34 5.34
N ILE A 37 0.39 5.94 5.69
CA ILE A 37 0.34 7.10 6.57
C ILE A 37 0.35 6.58 8.01
N VAL A 38 1.47 6.76 8.71
CA VAL A 38 1.63 6.28 10.10
C VAL A 38 1.08 7.29 11.11
N GLN A 39 1.40 8.57 10.94
CA GLN A 39 0.98 9.63 11.87
C GLN A 39 0.82 10.95 11.14
N VAL A 40 -0.25 11.66 11.47
CA VAL A 40 -0.48 13.06 11.06
C VAL A 40 -0.73 13.86 12.34
N SER A 41 0.01 14.96 12.52
CA SER A 41 -0.09 15.82 13.70
C SER A 41 0.20 17.26 13.29
N LYS A 42 -0.37 18.22 14.02
CA LYS A 42 -0.05 19.64 13.82
C LYS A 42 1.40 19.88 14.25
N ALA A 43 2.10 20.75 13.52
CA ALA A 43 3.53 21.02 13.75
C ALA A 43 3.83 21.51 15.18
N ASP A 44 2.87 22.16 15.84
CA ASP A 44 3.01 22.74 17.18
C ASP A 44 2.85 21.73 18.34
N GLU A 45 2.50 20.46 18.07
CA GLU A 45 2.12 19.48 19.11
C GLU A 45 3.22 18.43 19.40
N LYS A 46 4.49 18.82 19.25
CA LYS A 46 5.63 17.88 19.17
C LYS A 46 6.10 17.21 20.48
N GLU A 47 5.49 17.44 21.64
CA GLU A 47 6.12 17.02 22.92
C GLU A 47 5.50 15.86 23.73
N LYS A 48 4.42 15.17 23.32
CA LYS A 48 3.74 14.24 24.27
C LYS A 48 3.32 12.83 23.83
N LYS A 49 3.81 12.25 22.73
CA LYS A 49 3.28 10.95 22.25
C LYS A 49 4.30 9.84 21.96
N GLU A 50 5.44 9.80 22.65
CA GLU A 50 6.38 8.69 22.47
C GLU A 50 6.12 7.46 23.38
N SER A 51 5.12 7.50 24.29
CA SER A 51 5.00 6.47 25.35
C SER A 51 3.73 5.61 25.38
N GLU A 52 2.79 5.69 24.43
CA GLU A 52 1.49 4.99 24.59
C GLU A 52 1.04 4.05 23.45
N SER A 53 1.90 3.70 22.50
CA SER A 53 1.51 2.79 21.39
C SER A 53 2.00 1.34 21.54
N LYS A 54 2.29 0.87 22.76
CA LYS A 54 2.82 -0.50 22.98
C LYS A 54 1.80 -1.56 23.40
N ASN A 55 0.52 -1.24 23.58
CA ASN A 55 -0.47 -2.25 23.97
C ASN A 55 -1.86 -1.98 23.39
N LYS A 56 -2.03 -2.25 22.09
CA LYS A 56 -3.33 -2.69 21.58
C LYS A 56 -3.09 -3.91 20.71
N ALA A 57 -3.16 -5.09 21.35
CA ALA A 57 -3.28 -6.34 20.65
C ALA A 57 -4.42 -6.21 19.63
N ALA A 58 -4.06 -6.20 18.35
CA ALA A 58 -5.02 -6.15 17.26
C ALA A 58 -5.85 -7.41 17.32
N GLN A 59 -7.15 -7.26 17.61
CA GLN A 59 -8.07 -8.38 17.55
C GLN A 59 -8.26 -8.74 16.07
N PRO A 60 -8.23 -10.04 15.69
CA PRO A 60 -8.40 -10.41 14.30
C PRO A 60 -9.80 -10.00 13.84
N ILE A 61 -9.86 -9.13 12.84
CA ILE A 61 -11.09 -8.80 12.13
C ILE A 61 -11.49 -10.04 11.33
N MET A 62 -12.51 -10.74 11.85
CA MET A 62 -13.10 -11.89 11.15
C MET A 62 -14.06 -11.34 10.09
N TRP A 63 -13.68 -11.47 8.82
CA TRP A 63 -14.60 -11.17 7.72
C TRP A 63 -15.72 -12.22 7.72
N PRO A 64 -17.00 -11.82 7.70
CA PRO A 64 -18.09 -12.78 7.54
C PRO A 64 -17.87 -13.50 6.21
N TYR A 65 -17.65 -14.81 6.27
CA TYR A 65 -17.62 -15.67 5.09
C TYR A 65 -19.03 -15.67 4.51
N ILE A 66 -19.26 -14.82 3.51
CA ILE A 66 -20.51 -14.82 2.76
C ILE A 66 -20.52 -16.14 1.97
N SER A 67 -21.20 -17.14 2.51
CA SER A 67 -21.39 -18.47 1.94
C SER A 67 -22.32 -18.43 0.71
N GLY A 68 -21.95 -17.66 -0.31
CA GLY A 68 -22.80 -17.49 -1.49
C GLY A 68 -22.42 -16.28 -2.34
N VAL A 69 -21.15 -16.14 -2.72
CA VAL A 69 -20.81 -15.24 -3.82
C VAL A 69 -21.35 -15.88 -5.10
N PRO A 70 -22.29 -15.27 -5.83
CA PRO A 70 -22.67 -15.77 -7.14
C PRO A 70 -21.41 -15.74 -8.01
N HIS A 71 -21.03 -16.90 -8.55
CA HIS A 71 -20.00 -16.97 -9.58
C HIS A 71 -20.46 -16.04 -10.71
N ARG A 72 -19.84 -14.86 -10.83
CA ARG A 72 -19.87 -14.14 -12.09
C ARG A 72 -19.03 -15.00 -13.02
N GLU A 73 -19.69 -15.71 -13.93
CA GLU A 73 -19.02 -16.27 -15.09
C GLU A 73 -18.32 -15.11 -15.78
N ILE A 74 -16.99 -15.11 -15.72
CA ILE A 74 -16.17 -14.24 -16.55
C ILE A 74 -16.16 -14.95 -17.90
N PRO A 75 -16.83 -14.44 -18.95
CA PRO A 75 -16.64 -15.00 -20.27
C PRO A 75 -15.19 -14.73 -20.66
N TYR A 76 -14.38 -15.77 -20.65
CA TYR A 76 -13.08 -15.73 -21.31
C TYR A 76 -13.37 -15.58 -22.80
N VAL A 77 -13.21 -14.36 -23.32
CA VAL A 77 -13.06 -14.15 -24.75
C VAL A 77 -11.75 -14.82 -25.12
N MET A 78 -11.83 -16.06 -25.62
CA MET A 78 -10.70 -16.71 -26.26
C MET A 78 -10.34 -15.86 -27.48
N ASP A 79 -9.17 -15.25 -27.43
CA ASP A 79 -8.61 -14.55 -28.59
C ASP A 79 -8.52 -15.57 -29.74
N PRO A 80 -9.00 -15.29 -30.97
CA PRO A 80 -9.06 -16.28 -32.04
C PRO A 80 -7.68 -16.69 -32.59
N TYR A 81 -6.59 -16.18 -32.01
CA TYR A 81 -5.26 -16.44 -32.49
C TYR A 81 -4.81 -17.82 -32.03
N PRO A 82 -4.56 -18.78 -32.96
CA PRO A 82 -3.97 -20.04 -32.58
C PRO A 82 -2.61 -19.75 -31.97
N SER A 83 -2.45 -20.12 -30.71
CA SER A 83 -1.17 -20.17 -30.03
C SER A 83 -0.21 -20.97 -30.91
N TYR A 84 0.73 -20.27 -31.55
CA TYR A 84 1.90 -20.91 -32.13
C TYR A 84 2.58 -21.63 -30.97
N SER A 85 2.44 -22.96 -30.95
CA SER A 85 3.21 -23.84 -30.10
C SER A 85 4.66 -23.69 -30.55
N GLU A 86 5.37 -22.74 -29.96
CA GLU A 86 6.81 -22.64 -30.13
C GLU A 86 7.43 -23.99 -29.71
N PRO A 87 8.17 -24.68 -30.58
CA PRO A 87 8.85 -25.90 -30.18
C PRO A 87 9.84 -25.54 -29.06
N PRO A 88 9.95 -26.37 -28.00
CA PRO A 88 10.90 -26.10 -26.93
C PRO A 88 12.29 -26.01 -27.56
N CYS A 89 12.95 -24.87 -27.39
CA CYS A 89 14.32 -24.66 -27.79
C CYS A 89 15.18 -25.82 -27.28
N SER A 90 15.58 -26.74 -28.17
CA SER A 90 16.59 -27.74 -27.88
C SER A 90 17.93 -27.01 -27.83
N ILE A 91 18.41 -26.71 -26.63
CA ILE A 91 19.80 -26.31 -26.45
C ILE A 91 20.65 -27.59 -26.65
N MET A 92 21.51 -27.58 -27.66
CA MET A 92 22.59 -28.58 -27.83
C MET A 92 23.78 -28.18 -26.96
#